data_AF-A0A7C7JDC2-F1
#
_entry.id   AF-A0A7C7JDC2-F1
#
_cell.length_a   1.000
_cell.length_b   1.000
_cell.length_c   1.000
_cell.angle_alpha   90.00
_cell.angle_beta   90.00
_cell.angle_gamma   90.00
#
_symmetry.space_group_name_H-M   'P 1'
#
loop_
_entity.id
_entity.type
_entity.pdbx_description
1 polymer ?
#
loop_
_entity_poly.entity_id
_entity_poly.type
_entity_poly.pdbx_seq_one_letter_code
_entity_poly.pdbx_strand_id
1 'polypeptide(L)'
;GGDNAPHEVIPFPRMSEFADELRVRGAGAGIGLQMQSIPSAFAERFATVLSGLGQVGDCSPLVHRLREVKSAWEIEQMRLAAEIQLTMFEAIAEVGCEGATELELSAAAEAISRAAGFGGNINLRRFPMQCDRAVVVAGRAGGIPSFFDAAIGGTGPHPGVGMGTGFNKIKPGEPVLVDILHAHRGYLIDMTRMFSLGSLDAVWQERLEDMLAVKEVVVDVLDQGKTCSQAWQEGHALAVEMGHGDHLMGQQPDQTNFLGHSLGLELDESPVVAAGFDRPLELGGTMAIEPKVVYAEGSIGSEDTWVRGERGMEPLSADGAFPWHHQW
;
A
#
# COMPACT_ATOMS: atom_id res chain seq x y z
N GLY A 1 -11.42 -19.96 -12.87
CA GLY A 1 -12.79 -19.89 -12.33
C GLY A 1 -13.64 -20.88 -13.10
N GLY A 2 -14.17 -21.89 -12.41
CA GLY A 2 -15.23 -22.75 -12.91
C GLY A 2 -16.57 -22.35 -12.27
N ASP A 3 -17.40 -23.34 -11.95
CA ASP A 3 -18.80 -23.17 -11.54
C ASP A 3 -18.99 -22.77 -10.06
N ASN A 4 -17.90 -22.37 -9.39
CA ASN A 4 -17.85 -22.13 -7.94
C ASN A 4 -18.09 -20.66 -7.55
N ALA A 5 -18.63 -19.84 -8.45
CA ALA A 5 -19.01 -18.48 -8.09
C ALA A 5 -20.27 -18.55 -7.20
N PRO A 6 -20.26 -17.99 -5.97
CA PRO A 6 -21.48 -17.90 -5.16
C PRO A 6 -22.50 -16.93 -5.76
N HIS A 7 -22.13 -16.21 -6.83
CA HIS A 7 -22.96 -15.22 -7.48
C HIS A 7 -23.78 -15.82 -8.62
N GLU A 8 -25.10 -15.62 -8.54
CA GLU A 8 -26.02 -15.89 -9.64
C GLU A 8 -25.85 -14.80 -10.71
N VAL A 9 -25.50 -15.18 -11.94
CA VAL A 9 -25.40 -14.23 -13.06
C VAL A 9 -26.75 -14.18 -13.76
N ILE A 10 -27.49 -13.09 -13.53
CA ILE A 10 -28.81 -12.84 -14.09
C ILE A 10 -28.84 -11.57 -14.94
N PRO A 11 -29.77 -11.46 -15.91
CA PRO A 11 -30.00 -10.20 -16.62
C PRO A 11 -30.39 -9.08 -15.65
N PHE A 12 -29.73 -7.93 -15.75
CA PHE A 12 -30.09 -6.77 -14.95
C PHE A 12 -31.48 -6.25 -15.36
N PRO A 13 -32.46 -6.13 -14.44
CA PRO A 13 -33.81 -5.72 -14.78
C PRO A 13 -33.87 -4.25 -15.19
N ARG A 14 -35.00 -3.82 -15.77
CA ARG A 14 -35.22 -2.39 -16.02
C ARG A 14 -35.20 -1.66 -14.67
N MET A 15 -34.64 -0.45 -14.65
CA MET A 15 -34.56 0.33 -13.40
C MET A 15 -35.93 0.52 -12.72
N SER A 16 -37.00 0.67 -13.50
CA SER A 16 -38.36 0.80 -12.97
C SER A 16 -38.89 -0.45 -12.27
N GLU A 17 -38.35 -1.63 -12.60
CA GLU A 17 -38.76 -2.94 -12.08
C GLU A 17 -37.79 -3.44 -10.99
N PHE A 18 -36.63 -2.78 -10.84
CA PHE A 18 -35.53 -3.29 -10.02
C PHE A 18 -35.91 -3.43 -8.54
N ALA A 19 -36.63 -2.45 -7.98
CA ALA A 19 -37.08 -2.53 -6.60
C ALA A 19 -38.07 -3.70 -6.38
N ASP A 20 -38.95 -3.97 -7.34
CA ASP A 20 -39.92 -5.05 -7.25
C ASP A 20 -39.24 -6.42 -7.36
N GLU A 21 -38.27 -6.57 -8.26
CA GLU A 21 -37.44 -7.78 -8.38
C GLU A 21 -36.69 -8.08 -7.07
N LEU A 22 -36.09 -7.07 -6.45
CA LEU A 22 -35.43 -7.23 -5.14
C LEU A 22 -36.44 -7.60 -4.04
N ARG A 23 -37.66 -7.07 -4.07
CA ARG A 23 -38.71 -7.43 -3.11
C ARG A 23 -39.11 -8.90 -3.23
N VAL A 24 -39.24 -9.41 -4.46
CA VAL A 24 -39.51 -10.84 -4.72
C VAL A 24 -38.38 -11.72 -4.16
N ARG A 25 -37.14 -11.22 -4.16
CA ARG A 25 -35.96 -11.88 -3.57
C ARG A 25 -35.83 -11.71 -2.05
N GLY A 26 -36.81 -11.07 -1.40
CA GLY A 26 -36.86 -10.93 0.06
C GLY A 26 -36.27 -9.63 0.61
N ALA A 27 -35.92 -8.64 -0.23
CA ALA A 27 -35.51 -7.33 0.25
C ALA A 27 -36.72 -6.54 0.79
N GLY A 28 -36.64 -6.04 2.03
CA GLY A 28 -37.74 -5.28 2.63
C GLY A 28 -37.38 -4.34 3.78
N ALA A 29 -36.10 -4.17 4.11
CA ALA A 29 -35.64 -3.37 5.25
C ALA A 29 -34.62 -2.28 4.85
N GLY A 30 -34.69 -1.78 3.61
CA GLY A 30 -33.69 -0.93 3.01
C GLY A 30 -32.57 -1.71 2.32
N ILE A 31 -31.86 -1.04 1.41
CA ILE A 31 -30.72 -1.59 0.66
C ILE A 31 -29.47 -0.79 1.03
N GLY A 32 -28.37 -1.48 1.29
CA GLY A 32 -27.07 -0.84 1.46
C GLY A 32 -26.39 -0.60 0.11
N LEU A 33 -25.87 0.61 -0.11
CA LEU A 33 -24.95 0.91 -1.20
C LEU A 33 -23.57 1.22 -0.61
N GLN A 34 -22.50 0.93 -1.36
CA GLN A 34 -21.13 1.29 -0.94
C GLN A 34 -20.89 2.78 -1.21
N MET A 35 -21.43 3.65 -0.35
CA MET A 35 -21.50 5.09 -0.58
C MET A 35 -20.11 5.75 -0.63
N GLN A 36 -19.08 5.09 -0.09
CA GLN A 36 -17.71 5.61 -0.06
C GLN A 36 -16.93 5.38 -1.37
N SER A 37 -17.43 4.52 -2.27
CA SER A 37 -16.72 4.14 -3.50
C SER A 37 -17.53 4.42 -4.77
N ILE A 38 -18.83 4.65 -4.64
CA ILE A 38 -19.75 4.83 -5.76
C ILE A 38 -19.90 6.32 -6.11
N PRO A 39 -19.91 6.71 -7.41
CA PRO A 39 -20.11 8.11 -7.78
C PRO A 39 -21.47 8.66 -7.29
N SER A 40 -21.50 9.90 -6.78
CA SER A 40 -22.71 10.50 -6.18
C SER A 40 -23.95 10.43 -7.08
N ALA A 41 -23.80 10.77 -8.36
CA ALA A 41 -24.91 10.72 -9.32
C ALA A 41 -25.48 9.30 -9.49
N PHE A 42 -24.62 8.28 -9.36
CA PHE A 42 -25.04 6.89 -9.41
C PHE A 42 -25.71 6.48 -8.08
N ALA A 43 -25.15 6.89 -6.93
CA ALA A 43 -25.75 6.68 -5.62
C ALA A 43 -27.17 7.26 -5.54
N GLU A 44 -27.36 8.51 -5.95
CA GLU A 44 -28.64 9.23 -5.91
C GLU A 44 -29.70 8.55 -6.78
N ARG A 45 -29.31 8.10 -7.99
CA ARG A 45 -30.20 7.37 -8.90
C ARG A 45 -30.69 6.07 -8.25
N PHE A 46 -29.81 5.28 -7.66
CA PHE A 46 -30.18 4.03 -7.00
C PHE A 46 -30.96 4.28 -5.71
N ALA A 47 -30.59 5.29 -4.92
CA ALA A 47 -31.34 5.68 -3.73
C ALA A 47 -32.79 6.03 -4.05
N THR A 48 -33.02 6.74 -5.15
CA THR A 48 -34.36 7.10 -5.62
C THR A 48 -35.17 5.86 -6.01
N VAL A 49 -34.60 4.98 -6.84
CA VAL A 49 -35.30 3.76 -7.31
C VAL A 49 -35.60 2.80 -6.16
N LEU A 50 -34.68 2.67 -5.20
CA LEU A 50 -34.79 1.71 -4.11
C LEU A 50 -35.54 2.26 -2.88
N SER A 51 -35.96 3.53 -2.90
CA SER A 51 -36.68 4.17 -1.78
C SER A 51 -37.96 3.42 -1.37
N GLY A 52 -38.62 2.74 -2.32
CA GLY A 52 -39.79 1.89 -2.06
C GLY A 52 -39.51 0.58 -1.30
N LEU A 53 -38.25 0.31 -0.95
CA LEU A 53 -37.81 -0.82 -0.12
C LEU A 53 -37.38 -0.42 1.29
N GLY A 54 -37.39 0.88 1.61
CA GLY A 54 -36.92 1.43 2.88
C GLY A 54 -35.78 2.44 2.68
N GLN A 55 -35.24 2.95 3.79
CA GLN A 55 -34.11 3.87 3.74
C GLN A 55 -32.88 3.17 3.18
N VAL A 56 -32.28 3.77 2.15
CA VAL A 56 -31.01 3.31 1.59
C VAL A 56 -29.87 3.76 2.51
N GLY A 57 -29.05 2.80 2.93
CA GLY A 57 -27.94 3.03 3.87
C GLY A 57 -26.57 2.89 3.21
N ASP A 58 -25.52 3.27 3.95
CA ASP A 58 -24.13 3.00 3.57
C ASP A 58 -23.67 1.63 4.11
N CYS A 59 -23.37 0.70 3.21
CA CYS A 59 -22.80 -0.60 3.57
C CYS A 59 -21.27 -0.67 3.42
N SER A 60 -20.59 0.41 3.00
CA SER A 60 -19.13 0.44 2.88
C SER A 60 -18.43 -0.02 4.16
N PRO A 61 -18.79 0.44 5.38
CA PRO A 61 -18.12 -0.02 6.60
C PRO A 61 -18.28 -1.52 6.87
N LEU A 62 -19.39 -2.13 6.45
CA LEU A 62 -19.61 -3.56 6.59
C LEU A 62 -18.67 -4.34 5.66
N VAL A 63 -18.58 -3.92 4.39
CA VAL A 63 -17.70 -4.55 3.41
C VAL A 63 -16.23 -4.39 3.79
N HIS A 64 -15.83 -3.20 4.24
CA HIS A 64 -14.45 -2.95 4.69
C HIS A 64 -14.09 -3.87 5.86
N ARG A 65 -14.94 -4.00 6.90
CA ARG A 65 -14.69 -4.89 8.03
C ARG A 65 -14.56 -6.36 7.63
N LEU A 66 -15.35 -6.83 6.67
CA LEU A 66 -15.25 -8.20 6.17
C LEU A 66 -13.91 -8.48 5.46
N ARG A 67 -13.29 -7.45 4.88
CA ARG A 67 -12.00 -7.55 4.15
C ARG A 67 -10.78 -7.39 5.06
N GLU A 68 -10.95 -6.96 6.31
CA GLU A 68 -9.81 -6.75 7.22
C GLU A 68 -9.09 -8.08 7.51
N VAL A 69 -9.85 -9.17 7.66
CA VAL A 69 -9.33 -10.51 7.92
C VAL A 69 -9.30 -11.33 6.63
N LYS A 70 -8.10 -11.72 6.19
CA LYS A 70 -7.90 -12.48 4.97
C LYS A 70 -8.08 -13.97 5.24
N SER A 71 -8.81 -14.64 4.36
CA SER A 71 -8.87 -16.10 4.34
C SER A 71 -7.54 -16.71 3.88
N ALA A 72 -7.37 -18.02 4.10
CA ALA A 72 -6.17 -18.73 3.67
C ALA A 72 -5.89 -18.61 2.16
N TRP A 73 -6.94 -18.56 1.33
CA TRP A 73 -6.77 -18.39 -0.12
C TRP A 73 -6.28 -17.00 -0.50
N GLU A 74 -6.75 -15.96 0.20
CA GLU A 74 -6.35 -14.57 -0.02
C GLU A 74 -4.87 -14.37 0.38
N ILE A 75 -4.48 -14.87 1.54
CA ILE A 75 -3.07 -14.86 1.99
C ILE A 75 -2.19 -15.60 0.98
N GLU A 76 -2.64 -16.73 0.44
CA GLU A 76 -1.91 -17.45 -0.60
C GLU A 76 -1.72 -16.61 -1.88
N GLN A 77 -2.72 -15.83 -2.29
CA GLN A 77 -2.56 -14.94 -3.44
C GLN A 77 -1.53 -13.83 -3.15
N MET A 78 -1.48 -13.33 -1.91
CA MET A 78 -0.47 -12.35 -1.48
C MET A 78 0.94 -12.95 -1.44
N ARG A 79 1.11 -14.21 -1.04
CA ARG A 79 2.41 -14.90 -1.11
C ARG A 79 2.90 -15.05 -2.55
N LEU A 80 2.03 -15.49 -3.45
CA LEU A 80 2.34 -15.56 -4.88
C LEU A 80 2.66 -14.16 -5.45
N ALA A 81 1.97 -13.12 -4.97
CA ALA A 81 2.28 -11.75 -5.33
C ALA A 81 3.69 -11.35 -4.88
N ALA A 82 4.10 -11.73 -3.66
CA ALA A 82 5.43 -11.46 -3.11
C ALA A 82 6.55 -12.16 -3.89
N GLU A 83 6.35 -13.40 -4.34
CA GLU A 83 7.31 -14.10 -5.20
C GLU A 83 7.55 -13.34 -6.51
N ILE A 84 6.49 -12.84 -7.14
CA ILE A 84 6.58 -12.02 -8.35
C ILE A 84 7.28 -10.70 -8.04
N GLN A 85 6.90 -10.04 -6.95
CA GLN A 85 7.51 -8.79 -6.50
C GLN A 85 9.02 -8.96 -6.28
N LEU A 86 9.48 -10.07 -5.69
CA LEU A 86 10.90 -10.35 -5.52
C LEU A 86 11.65 -10.35 -6.87
N THR A 87 11.10 -11.02 -7.89
CA THR A 87 11.69 -11.01 -9.24
C THR A 87 11.67 -9.63 -9.89
N MET A 88 10.73 -8.75 -9.51
CA MET A 88 10.72 -7.36 -9.96
C MET A 88 11.88 -6.56 -9.36
N PHE A 89 12.22 -6.79 -8.09
CA PHE A 89 13.40 -6.19 -7.44
C PHE A 89 14.71 -6.72 -8.03
N GLU A 90 14.79 -8.02 -8.33
CA GLU A 90 15.93 -8.62 -9.04
C GLU A 90 16.14 -8.01 -10.43
N ALA A 91 15.06 -7.75 -11.16
CA ALA A 91 15.15 -7.09 -12.47
C ALA A 91 15.73 -5.66 -12.35
N ILE A 92 15.36 -4.91 -11.31
CA ILE A 92 15.94 -3.59 -11.02
C ILE A 92 17.42 -3.70 -10.64
N ALA A 93 17.76 -4.69 -9.81
CA ALA A 93 19.15 -4.98 -9.45
C ALA A 93 20.02 -5.28 -10.68
N GLU A 94 19.48 -6.00 -11.67
CA GLU A 94 20.22 -6.35 -12.89
C GLU A 94 20.44 -5.17 -13.85
N VAL A 95 19.45 -4.29 -14.02
CA VAL A 95 19.52 -3.21 -15.02
C VAL A 95 20.12 -1.90 -14.51
N GLY A 96 20.22 -1.75 -13.19
CA GLY A 96 20.71 -0.51 -12.59
C GLY A 96 22.17 -0.23 -12.93
N CYS A 97 22.43 1.00 -13.38
CA CYS A 97 23.76 1.46 -13.74
C CYS A 97 23.82 2.99 -13.72
N GLU A 98 25.03 3.55 -13.82
CA GLU A 98 25.23 4.99 -13.91
C GLU A 98 24.45 5.60 -15.08
N GLY A 99 23.67 6.64 -14.80
CA GLY A 99 22.92 7.36 -15.81
C GLY A 99 21.61 6.71 -16.25
N ALA A 100 21.30 5.49 -15.78
CA ALA A 100 19.95 4.92 -15.89
C ALA A 100 18.94 5.86 -15.23
N THR A 101 17.77 5.98 -15.83
CA THR A 101 16.67 6.79 -15.31
C THR A 101 15.83 5.98 -14.33
N GLU A 102 15.20 6.66 -13.37
CA GLU A 102 14.24 6.03 -12.45
C GLU A 102 13.15 5.27 -13.23
N LEU A 103 12.67 5.83 -14.35
CA LEU A 103 11.69 5.18 -15.24
C LEU A 103 12.21 3.91 -15.91
N GLU A 104 13.49 3.84 -16.31
CA GLU A 104 14.06 2.62 -16.88
C GLU A 104 14.07 1.49 -15.85
N LEU A 105 14.39 1.81 -14.58
CA LEU A 105 14.32 0.84 -13.48
C LEU A 105 12.88 0.38 -13.24
N SER A 106 11.95 1.33 -13.12
CA SER A 106 10.52 1.04 -12.92
C SER A 106 9.92 0.21 -14.06
N ALA A 107 10.34 0.46 -15.31
CA ALA A 107 9.92 -0.28 -16.49
C ALA A 107 10.42 -1.74 -16.49
N ALA A 108 11.63 -2.00 -15.99
CA ALA A 108 12.14 -3.36 -15.84
C ALA A 108 11.27 -4.18 -14.87
N ALA A 109 10.94 -3.61 -13.71
CA ALA A 109 9.98 -4.20 -12.79
C ALA A 109 8.57 -4.35 -13.39
N GLU A 110 8.12 -3.36 -14.19
CA GLU A 110 6.80 -3.43 -14.84
C GLU A 110 6.68 -4.63 -15.78
N ALA A 111 7.72 -4.88 -16.58
CA ALA A 111 7.72 -5.95 -17.56
C ALA A 111 7.42 -7.30 -16.89
N ILE A 112 8.05 -7.57 -15.75
CA ILE A 112 7.82 -8.76 -14.93
C ILE A 112 6.39 -8.79 -14.39
N SER A 113 5.94 -7.72 -13.75
CA SER A 113 4.59 -7.62 -13.16
C SER A 113 3.49 -7.85 -14.22
N ARG A 114 3.64 -7.26 -15.41
CA ARG A 114 2.68 -7.38 -16.52
C ARG A 114 2.66 -8.78 -17.09
N ALA A 115 3.83 -9.39 -17.29
CA ALA A 115 3.93 -10.78 -17.74
C ALA A 115 3.26 -11.75 -16.76
N ALA A 116 3.29 -11.44 -15.46
CA ALA A 116 2.63 -12.22 -14.41
C ALA A 116 1.11 -11.96 -14.26
N GLY A 117 0.52 -11.12 -15.12
CA GLY A 117 -0.92 -10.90 -15.19
C GLY A 117 -1.46 -9.68 -14.46
N PHE A 118 -0.60 -8.71 -14.10
CA PHE A 118 -1.05 -7.46 -13.49
C PHE A 118 -1.94 -6.63 -14.44
N GLY A 119 -3.14 -6.29 -13.97
CA GLY A 119 -4.18 -5.59 -14.75
C GLY A 119 -3.93 -4.10 -15.01
N GLY A 120 -2.95 -3.48 -14.34
CA GLY A 120 -2.53 -2.10 -14.62
C GLY A 120 -3.10 -1.02 -13.73
N ASN A 121 -3.89 -1.37 -12.71
CA ASN A 121 -4.44 -0.41 -11.76
C ASN A 121 -4.22 -0.96 -10.35
N ILE A 122 -3.80 -0.07 -9.45
CA ILE A 122 -3.85 -0.28 -8.00
C ILE A 122 -5.00 0.58 -7.49
N ASN A 123 -5.91 -0.03 -6.73
CA ASN A 123 -7.03 0.69 -6.15
C ASN A 123 -6.64 1.20 -4.77
N LEU A 124 -6.95 2.46 -4.53
CA LEU A 124 -6.99 3.01 -3.18
C LEU A 124 -8.43 3.05 -2.69
N ARG A 125 -8.61 2.90 -1.39
CA ARG A 125 -9.88 3.08 -0.69
C ARG A 125 -10.35 4.53 -0.78
N ARG A 126 -9.43 5.50 -0.74
CA ARG A 126 -9.77 6.91 -0.92
C ARG A 126 -10.14 7.22 -2.39
N PHE A 127 -11.43 7.31 -2.67
CA PHE A 127 -11.92 7.73 -3.98
C PHE A 127 -11.49 9.18 -4.32
N PRO A 128 -11.10 9.50 -5.57
CA PRO A 128 -10.91 8.65 -6.76
C PRO A 128 -9.44 8.27 -7.00
N MET A 129 -8.61 8.22 -5.96
CA MET A 129 -7.17 8.14 -6.14
C MET A 129 -6.73 6.78 -6.69
N GLN A 130 -5.84 6.85 -7.66
CA GLN A 130 -5.02 5.74 -8.16
C GLN A 130 -3.57 6.14 -7.90
N CYS A 131 -2.74 5.18 -7.48
CA CYS A 131 -1.29 5.40 -7.35
C CYS A 131 -0.57 4.67 -8.49
N ASP A 132 0.58 5.22 -8.89
CA ASP A 132 1.49 4.51 -9.75
C ASP A 132 2.12 3.34 -8.99
N ARG A 133 2.26 2.21 -9.68
CA ARG A 133 2.68 0.89 -9.14
C ARG A 133 4.07 0.88 -8.53
N ALA A 134 4.96 1.75 -8.97
CA ALA A 134 6.36 1.75 -8.59
C ALA A 134 6.85 3.19 -8.44
N VAL A 135 7.37 3.50 -7.28
CA VAL A 135 8.05 4.75 -6.94
C VAL A 135 9.53 4.44 -6.82
N VAL A 136 10.28 4.79 -7.86
CA VAL A 136 11.73 4.79 -7.86
C VAL A 136 12.18 6.24 -7.82
N VAL A 137 12.90 6.62 -6.77
CA VAL A 137 13.36 7.99 -6.57
C VAL A 137 14.83 8.02 -6.19
N ALA A 138 15.63 8.78 -6.94
CA ALA A 138 17.07 8.87 -6.77
C ALA A 138 17.48 10.25 -6.21
N GLY A 139 18.27 10.23 -5.13
CA GLY A 139 18.78 11.42 -4.47
C GLY A 139 17.66 12.41 -4.17
N ARG A 140 17.86 13.68 -4.53
CA ARG A 140 16.92 14.78 -4.25
C ARG A 140 15.46 14.49 -4.67
N ALA A 141 15.24 13.65 -5.68
CA ALA A 141 13.87 13.29 -6.09
C ALA A 141 13.07 12.66 -4.94
N GLY A 142 13.72 11.88 -4.06
CA GLY A 142 13.08 11.28 -2.89
C GLY A 142 12.75 12.28 -1.79
N GLY A 143 13.32 13.49 -1.84
CA GLY A 143 13.03 14.58 -0.92
C GLY A 143 11.91 15.52 -1.37
N ILE A 144 11.25 15.24 -2.50
CA ILE A 144 10.21 16.11 -3.07
C ILE A 144 8.83 15.62 -2.61
N PRO A 145 8.05 16.46 -1.90
CA PRO A 145 6.72 16.10 -1.43
C PRO A 145 5.69 16.11 -2.58
N SER A 146 4.53 15.49 -2.35
CA SER A 146 3.41 15.49 -3.28
C SER A 146 2.08 15.73 -2.56
N PHE A 147 0.97 15.81 -3.31
CA PHE A 147 -0.37 15.94 -2.72
C PHE A 147 -0.92 14.62 -2.14
N PHE A 148 -0.21 13.52 -2.37
CA PHE A 148 -0.57 12.19 -1.90
C PHE A 148 -0.09 12.01 -0.46
N ASP A 149 -0.95 11.43 0.39
CA ASP A 149 -0.64 11.14 1.80
C ASP A 149 0.22 9.88 1.89
N ALA A 150 1.48 10.00 1.46
CA ALA A 150 2.52 8.98 1.53
C ALA A 150 3.86 9.63 1.88
N ALA A 151 4.78 8.85 2.45
CA ALA A 151 6.10 9.36 2.81
C ALA A 151 6.87 9.92 1.61
N ILE A 152 6.74 9.26 0.44
CA ILE A 152 7.54 9.55 -0.75
C ILE A 152 6.65 10.16 -1.83
N GLY A 153 6.97 11.40 -2.23
CA GLY A 153 6.25 12.11 -3.28
C GLY A 153 6.85 11.85 -4.67
N GLY A 154 8.12 12.19 -4.87
CA GLY A 154 8.79 12.12 -6.18
C GLY A 154 8.36 13.25 -7.12
N THR A 155 9.03 13.37 -8.28
CA THR A 155 8.72 14.42 -9.26
C THR A 155 7.71 14.00 -10.32
N GLY A 156 7.57 12.68 -10.53
CA GLY A 156 6.94 12.12 -11.71
C GLY A 156 7.63 12.52 -13.03
N PRO A 157 7.10 12.08 -14.18
CA PRO A 157 7.72 12.32 -15.48
C PRO A 157 7.43 13.70 -16.10
N HIS A 158 6.34 14.37 -15.72
CA HIS A 158 5.97 15.70 -16.22
C HIS A 158 4.90 16.37 -15.34
N PRO A 159 4.62 17.69 -15.46
CA PRO A 159 3.68 18.39 -14.57
C PRO A 159 2.22 17.88 -14.54
N GLY A 160 1.81 17.03 -15.48
CA GLY A 160 0.49 16.39 -15.49
C GLY A 160 0.45 15.06 -14.74
N VAL A 161 1.62 14.48 -14.45
CA VAL A 161 1.85 13.30 -13.62
C VAL A 161 2.98 13.70 -12.67
N GLY A 162 2.67 14.54 -11.69
CA GLY A 162 3.65 15.27 -10.87
C GLY A 162 4.04 14.56 -9.57
N MET A 163 4.00 13.24 -9.55
CA MET A 163 4.33 12.39 -8.40
C MET A 163 4.88 11.06 -8.90
N GLY A 164 5.60 10.35 -8.04
CA GLY A 164 6.22 9.06 -8.31
C GLY A 164 7.51 9.16 -9.15
N THR A 165 7.77 8.09 -9.87
CA THR A 165 8.98 7.85 -10.69
C THR A 165 9.13 8.88 -11.80
N GLY A 166 10.30 9.50 -11.91
CA GLY A 166 10.61 10.52 -12.93
C GLY A 166 11.73 10.14 -13.91
N PHE A 167 12.34 11.17 -14.50
CA PHE A 167 13.48 11.03 -15.41
C PHE A 167 14.82 11.34 -14.73
N ASN A 168 14.86 11.41 -13.38
CA ASN A 168 16.14 11.61 -12.71
C ASN A 168 17.04 10.40 -12.97
N LYS A 169 18.34 10.66 -13.01
CA LYS A 169 19.34 9.66 -13.34
C LYS A 169 20.04 9.18 -12.08
N ILE A 170 20.33 7.88 -12.01
CA ILE A 170 21.14 7.29 -10.96
C ILE A 170 22.55 7.85 -11.03
N LYS A 171 23.07 8.32 -9.89
CA LYS A 171 24.44 8.81 -9.74
C LYS A 171 25.14 8.12 -8.56
N PRO A 172 26.48 8.07 -8.57
CA PRO A 172 27.23 7.48 -7.47
C PRO A 172 26.92 8.13 -6.12
N GLY A 173 26.75 7.33 -5.08
CA GLY A 173 26.59 7.78 -3.69
C GLY A 173 25.23 8.39 -3.32
N GLU A 174 24.27 8.47 -4.26
CA GLU A 174 22.91 8.93 -3.96
C GLU A 174 22.04 7.75 -3.45
N PRO A 175 21.20 7.96 -2.41
CA PRO A 175 20.20 6.96 -2.03
C PRO A 175 19.15 6.83 -3.14
N VAL A 176 18.82 5.60 -3.50
CA VAL A 176 17.76 5.28 -4.45
C VAL A 176 16.72 4.45 -3.71
N LEU A 177 15.57 5.05 -3.42
CA LEU A 177 14.46 4.36 -2.80
C LEU A 177 13.62 3.70 -3.89
N VAL A 178 13.39 2.40 -3.76
CA VAL A 178 12.59 1.58 -4.67
C VAL A 178 11.43 0.98 -3.88
N ASP A 179 10.25 1.54 -4.09
CA ASP A 179 8.98 1.19 -3.44
C ASP A 179 8.03 0.69 -4.53
N ILE A 180 7.62 -0.58 -4.44
CA ILE A 180 7.00 -1.28 -5.57
C ILE A 180 5.87 -2.18 -5.09
N LEU A 181 4.72 -1.99 -5.74
CA LEU A 181 3.54 -2.83 -5.60
C LEU A 181 3.45 -3.91 -6.69
N HIS A 182 2.88 -5.06 -6.32
CA HIS A 182 2.34 -6.02 -7.27
C HIS A 182 0.95 -6.50 -6.84
N ALA A 183 0.07 -6.75 -7.82
CA ALA A 183 -1.24 -7.33 -7.56
C ALA A 183 -1.38 -8.68 -8.28
N HIS A 184 -1.48 -9.77 -7.52
CA HIS A 184 -1.76 -11.10 -8.07
C HIS A 184 -3.21 -11.48 -7.81
N ARG A 185 -3.98 -11.70 -8.88
CA ARG A 185 -5.44 -11.98 -8.82
C ARG A 185 -6.22 -10.99 -7.96
N GLY A 186 -5.78 -9.73 -7.95
CA GLY A 186 -6.38 -8.63 -7.20
C GLY A 186 -5.83 -8.39 -5.81
N TYR A 187 -5.01 -9.30 -5.24
CA TYR A 187 -4.40 -9.12 -3.93
C TYR A 187 -3.02 -8.50 -4.03
N LEU A 188 -2.80 -7.48 -3.21
CA LEU A 188 -1.62 -6.62 -3.22
C LEU A 188 -0.53 -7.13 -2.28
N ILE A 189 0.70 -6.85 -2.67
CA ILE A 189 1.88 -6.90 -1.82
C ILE A 189 2.63 -5.58 -2.00
N ASP A 190 3.18 -5.05 -0.91
CA ASP A 190 3.96 -3.83 -0.89
C ASP A 190 5.33 -4.04 -0.21
N MET A 191 6.36 -3.42 -0.78
CA MET A 191 7.74 -3.57 -0.34
C MET A 191 8.59 -2.42 -0.82
N THR A 192 9.43 -1.91 0.09
CA THR A 192 10.45 -0.90 -0.19
C THR A 192 11.83 -1.43 0.15
N ARG A 193 12.79 -1.22 -0.75
CA ARG A 193 14.21 -1.49 -0.54
C ARG A 193 15.07 -0.33 -1.01
N MET A 194 16.26 -0.22 -0.43
CA MET A 194 17.24 0.80 -0.80
C MET A 194 18.22 0.27 -1.83
N PHE A 195 18.60 1.14 -2.75
CA PHE A 195 19.62 0.91 -3.75
C PHE A 195 20.62 2.06 -3.76
N SER A 196 21.82 1.81 -4.28
CA SER A 196 22.79 2.86 -4.60
C SER A 196 23.76 2.40 -5.67
N LEU A 197 24.30 3.36 -6.42
CA LEU A 197 25.46 3.11 -7.26
C LEU A 197 26.73 3.37 -6.44
N GLY A 198 27.53 2.33 -6.22
CA GLY A 198 28.61 2.40 -5.24
C GLY A 198 28.09 2.55 -3.80
N SER A 199 29.00 2.78 -2.86
CA SER A 199 28.66 2.85 -1.43
C SER A 199 27.88 4.12 -1.07
N LEU A 200 26.89 3.99 -0.19
CA LEU A 200 26.23 5.14 0.44
C LEU A 200 27.11 5.75 1.52
N ASP A 201 26.96 7.06 1.74
CA ASP A 201 27.57 7.73 2.88
C ASP A 201 27.07 7.13 4.22
N ALA A 202 27.94 7.14 5.24
CA ALA A 202 27.65 6.56 6.55
C ALA A 202 26.34 7.08 7.17
N VAL A 203 26.01 8.36 6.95
CA VAL A 203 24.77 8.96 7.46
C VAL A 203 23.51 8.30 6.89
N TRP A 204 23.53 7.85 5.63
CA TRP A 204 22.40 7.14 5.03
C TRP A 204 22.29 5.71 5.54
N GLN A 205 23.44 5.05 5.75
CA GLN A 205 23.47 3.71 6.34
C GLN A 205 22.92 3.72 7.78
N GLU A 206 23.36 4.69 8.60
CA GLU A 206 22.85 4.90 9.96
C GLU A 206 21.33 5.13 9.97
N ARG A 207 20.83 6.03 9.12
CA ARG A 207 19.38 6.27 8.97
C ARG A 207 18.59 5.02 8.57
N LEU A 208 19.17 4.16 7.72
CA LEU A 208 18.53 2.90 7.35
C LEU A 208 18.46 1.95 8.54
N GLU A 209 19.54 1.82 9.30
CA GLU A 209 19.58 1.01 10.53
C GLU A 209 18.56 1.50 11.56
N ASP A 210 18.43 2.82 11.74
CA ASP A 210 17.44 3.43 12.62
C ASP A 210 16.00 3.12 12.17
N MET A 211 15.71 3.23 10.87
CA MET A 211 14.38 2.88 10.35
C MET A 211 14.07 1.39 10.46
N LEU A 212 15.07 0.52 10.29
CA LEU A 212 14.92 -0.91 10.55
C LEU A 212 14.60 -1.16 12.04
N ALA A 213 15.27 -0.48 12.97
CA ALA A 213 14.97 -0.59 14.40
C ALA A 213 13.55 -0.11 14.74
N VAL A 214 13.10 1.00 14.16
CA VAL A 214 11.71 1.50 14.30
C VAL A 214 10.71 0.46 13.77
N LYS A 215 10.99 -0.15 12.62
CA LYS A 215 10.15 -1.20 12.02
C LYS A 215 10.02 -2.39 12.98
N GLU A 216 11.14 -2.87 13.54
CA GLU A 216 11.12 -4.01 14.47
C GLU A 216 10.30 -3.70 15.74
N VAL A 217 10.35 -2.47 16.27
CA VAL A 217 9.48 -2.05 17.39
C VAL A 217 8.00 -2.11 16.98
N VAL A 218 7.64 -1.58 15.81
CA VAL A 218 6.26 -1.63 15.33
C VAL A 218 5.78 -3.08 15.17
N VAL A 219 6.61 -3.94 14.58
CA VAL A 219 6.31 -5.37 14.41
C VAL A 219 6.14 -6.07 15.77
N ASP A 220 7.04 -5.86 16.73
CA ASP A 220 6.99 -6.48 18.07
C ASP A 220 5.71 -6.08 18.84
N VAL A 221 5.32 -4.80 18.76
CA VAL A 221 4.09 -4.32 19.40
C VAL A 221 2.85 -5.01 18.80
N LEU A 222 2.79 -5.14 17.47
CA LEU A 222 1.69 -5.84 16.79
C LEU A 222 1.72 -7.36 17.04
N ASP A 223 2.91 -7.95 17.15
CA ASP A 223 3.12 -9.36 17.50
C ASP A 223 2.52 -9.69 18.87
N GLN A 224 2.73 -8.82 19.85
CA GLN A 224 2.15 -8.92 21.19
C GLN A 224 0.62 -8.73 21.23
N GLY A 225 -0.01 -8.40 20.10
CA GLY A 225 -1.46 -8.14 20.01
C GLY A 225 -1.89 -6.83 20.66
N LYS A 226 -0.95 -5.89 20.86
CA LYS A 226 -1.27 -4.53 21.28
C LYS A 226 -1.94 -3.77 20.12
N THR A 227 -2.46 -2.58 20.43
CA THR A 227 -3.20 -1.77 19.45
C THR A 227 -2.28 -1.12 18.42
N CYS A 228 -2.81 -0.83 17.22
CA CYS A 228 -2.09 -0.09 16.19
C CYS A 228 -1.69 1.32 16.65
N SER A 229 -2.49 1.97 17.51
CA SER A 229 -2.13 3.26 18.12
C SER A 229 -0.94 3.13 19.10
N GLN A 230 -0.82 2.02 19.83
CA GLN A 230 0.37 1.76 20.65
C GLN A 230 1.60 1.51 19.78
N ALA A 231 1.46 0.77 18.68
CA ALA A 231 2.55 0.54 17.73
C ALA A 231 3.06 1.86 17.12
N TRP A 232 2.13 2.77 16.77
CA TRP A 232 2.46 4.13 16.36
C TRP A 232 3.22 4.89 17.45
N GLN A 233 2.70 4.90 18.69
CA GLN A 233 3.32 5.63 19.81
C GLN A 233 4.74 5.15 20.09
N GLU A 234 4.96 3.84 20.20
CA GLU A 234 6.26 3.26 20.50
C GLU A 234 7.26 3.47 19.34
N GLY A 235 6.85 3.21 18.10
CA GLY A 235 7.70 3.42 16.92
C GLY A 235 8.04 4.90 16.67
N HIS A 236 7.06 5.80 16.75
CA HIS A 236 7.27 7.23 16.61
C HIS A 236 8.18 7.79 17.73
N ALA A 237 7.99 7.34 18.98
CA ALA A 237 8.83 7.77 20.09
C ALA A 237 10.31 7.38 19.87
N LEU A 238 10.57 6.17 19.39
CA LEU A 238 11.92 5.73 19.06
C LEU A 238 12.54 6.58 17.94
N ALA A 239 11.80 6.81 16.86
CA ALA A 239 12.28 7.66 15.76
C ALA A 239 12.61 9.09 16.22
N VAL A 240 11.82 9.66 17.15
CA VAL A 240 12.10 10.97 17.77
C VAL A 240 13.36 10.91 18.65
N GLU A 241 13.53 9.85 19.45
CA GLU A 241 14.72 9.65 20.28
C GLU A 241 16.01 9.57 19.43
N MET A 242 15.94 8.95 18.26
CA MET A 242 17.01 8.90 17.26
C MET A 242 17.21 10.22 16.51
N GLY A 243 16.36 11.24 16.73
CA GLY A 243 16.50 12.56 16.11
C GLY A 243 15.83 12.71 14.74
N HIS A 244 14.94 11.80 14.36
CA HIS A 244 14.24 11.81 13.08
C HIS A 244 12.85 12.43 13.10
N GLY A 245 12.40 12.98 14.23
CA GLY A 245 11.04 13.50 14.40
C GLY A 245 10.54 14.43 13.28
N ASP A 246 11.38 15.36 12.82
CA ASP A 246 11.02 16.33 11.76
C ASP A 246 11.12 15.78 10.32
N HIS A 247 11.60 14.53 10.17
CA HIS A 247 11.88 13.88 8.89
C HIS A 247 11.20 12.51 8.74
N LEU A 248 10.47 12.03 9.76
CA LEU A 248 9.81 10.73 9.77
C LEU A 248 8.56 10.78 8.87
N MET A 249 8.50 9.92 7.86
CA MET A 249 7.36 9.82 6.94
C MET A 249 7.00 11.15 6.25
N GLY A 250 8.03 11.95 5.91
CA GLY A 250 7.90 13.23 5.22
C GLY A 250 8.77 14.30 5.87
N GLN A 251 8.65 15.55 5.40
CA GLN A 251 9.33 16.70 5.99
C GLN A 251 8.30 17.69 6.51
N GLN A 252 8.58 18.37 7.61
CA GLN A 252 7.71 19.46 8.08
C GLN A 252 7.50 20.53 6.97
N PRO A 253 6.25 20.97 6.72
CA PRO A 253 5.00 20.66 7.44
C PRO A 253 4.20 19.46 6.88
N ASP A 254 4.72 18.78 5.86
CA ASP A 254 4.03 17.79 5.04
C ASP A 254 4.35 16.34 5.46
N GLN A 255 4.34 16.04 6.77
CA GLN A 255 4.52 14.67 7.29
C GLN A 255 3.20 13.89 7.29
N THR A 256 3.26 12.63 6.87
CA THR A 256 2.18 11.68 7.12
C THR A 256 2.25 11.18 8.56
N ASN A 257 1.10 10.75 9.11
CA ASN A 257 0.99 10.37 10.51
C ASN A 257 0.71 8.87 10.68
N PHE A 258 1.44 8.03 9.95
CA PHE A 258 1.37 6.57 10.09
C PHE A 258 2.74 5.90 9.86
N LEU A 259 2.94 4.69 10.41
CA LEU A 259 4.13 3.86 10.19
C LEU A 259 3.83 2.54 9.46
N GLY A 260 2.58 2.33 9.07
CA GLY A 260 2.13 1.19 8.29
C GLY A 260 0.64 1.23 8.04
N HIS A 261 0.20 0.59 6.97
CA HIS A 261 -1.21 0.51 6.58
C HIS A 261 -1.59 -0.93 6.23
N SER A 262 -2.83 -1.30 6.52
CA SER A 262 -3.36 -2.57 6.03
C SER A 262 -3.53 -2.54 4.51
N LEU A 263 -3.38 -3.70 3.88
CA LEU A 263 -3.58 -3.86 2.44
C LEU A 263 -4.20 -5.21 2.11
N GLY A 264 -4.82 -5.30 0.94
CA GLY A 264 -5.47 -6.51 0.44
C GLY A 264 -5.89 -6.35 -1.00
N LEU A 265 -7.17 -6.05 -1.22
CA LEU A 265 -7.68 -5.69 -2.56
C LEU A 265 -7.44 -4.20 -2.89
N GLU A 266 -7.25 -3.39 -1.85
CA GLU A 266 -6.89 -1.98 -1.91
C GLU A 266 -5.56 -1.75 -1.18
N LEU A 267 -4.84 -0.69 -1.55
CA LEU A 267 -3.55 -0.34 -0.97
C LEU A 267 -3.71 0.14 0.48
N ASP A 268 -4.66 1.04 0.73
CA ASP A 268 -4.93 1.70 2.01
C ASP A 268 -6.20 1.12 2.67
N GLU A 269 -6.07 -0.09 3.22
CA GLU A 269 -7.08 -0.72 4.07
C GLU A 269 -6.92 -0.34 5.55
N SER A 270 -7.81 -0.86 6.40
CA SER A 270 -7.81 -0.64 7.85
C SER A 270 -7.52 -1.94 8.59
N PRO A 271 -6.93 -1.90 9.81
CA PRO A 271 -6.42 -0.72 10.52
C PRO A 271 -5.11 -0.14 9.94
N VAL A 272 -4.66 0.98 10.51
CA VAL A 272 -3.41 1.67 10.16
C VAL A 272 -2.60 1.86 11.45
N VAL A 273 -1.27 1.77 11.40
CA VAL A 273 -0.36 2.11 12.50
C VAL A 273 -0.30 3.63 12.63
N ALA A 274 -1.32 4.20 13.26
CA ALA A 274 -1.48 5.62 13.47
C ALA A 274 -2.26 5.90 14.78
N ALA A 275 -2.17 7.14 15.27
CA ALA A 275 -2.98 7.59 16.39
C ALA A 275 -4.49 7.45 16.09
N GLY A 276 -5.27 6.99 17.07
CA GLY A 276 -6.72 6.82 16.94
C GLY A 276 -7.17 5.44 16.44
N PHE A 277 -6.24 4.58 16.03
CA PHE A 277 -6.51 3.15 15.80
C PHE A 277 -6.30 2.35 17.10
N ASP A 278 -7.16 2.57 18.09
CA ASP A 278 -7.13 1.94 19.42
C ASP A 278 -7.66 0.49 19.41
N ARG A 279 -7.18 -0.31 18.46
CA ARG A 279 -7.51 -1.74 18.31
C ARG A 279 -6.32 -2.51 17.74
N PRO A 280 -6.21 -3.83 17.97
CA PRO A 280 -5.13 -4.63 17.43
C PRO A 280 -5.30 -4.90 15.92
N LEU A 281 -4.24 -5.40 15.29
CA LEU A 281 -4.36 -6.13 14.02
C LEU A 281 -4.90 -7.53 14.31
N GLU A 282 -6.07 -7.85 13.76
CA GLU A 282 -6.75 -9.13 13.98
C GLU A 282 -5.97 -10.30 13.35
N LEU A 283 -6.20 -11.52 13.83
CA LEU A 283 -5.67 -12.74 13.19
C LEU A 283 -6.14 -12.81 11.73
N GLY A 284 -5.22 -13.04 10.80
CA GLY A 284 -5.44 -12.98 9.35
C GLY A 284 -5.43 -11.57 8.78
N GLY A 285 -5.26 -10.53 9.61
CA GLY A 285 -5.01 -9.16 9.16
C GLY A 285 -3.63 -9.03 8.52
N THR A 286 -3.54 -8.18 7.50
CA THR A 286 -2.31 -7.94 6.74
C THR A 286 -1.95 -6.46 6.75
N MET A 287 -0.65 -6.15 6.73
CA MET A 287 -0.16 -4.79 6.90
C MET A 287 1.24 -4.58 6.32
N ALA A 288 1.42 -3.52 5.54
CA ALA A 288 2.73 -3.01 5.18
C ALA A 288 3.22 -2.13 6.34
N ILE A 289 4.43 -2.39 6.82
CA ILE A 289 5.07 -1.64 7.90
C ILE A 289 6.31 -0.98 7.31
N GLU A 290 6.32 0.35 7.29
CA GLU A 290 7.10 1.10 6.31
C GLU A 290 7.80 2.37 6.84
N PRO A 291 8.49 2.33 7.99
CA PRO A 291 9.19 3.51 8.48
C PRO A 291 10.24 3.99 7.47
N LYS A 292 10.10 5.26 7.09
CA LYS A 292 10.94 5.97 6.13
C LYS A 292 11.29 7.35 6.72
N VAL A 293 12.49 7.84 6.46
CA VAL A 293 12.89 9.23 6.71
C VAL A 293 13.19 9.95 5.40
N VAL A 294 12.80 11.22 5.35
CA VAL A 294 12.80 12.04 4.13
C VAL A 294 13.58 13.32 4.39
N TYR A 295 14.64 13.54 3.62
CA TYR A 295 15.51 14.72 3.65
C TYR A 295 15.55 15.39 2.29
N ALA A 296 15.99 16.65 2.21
CA ALA A 296 16.00 17.40 0.95
C ALA A 296 16.88 16.74 -0.12
N GLU A 297 17.90 16.00 0.32
CA GLU A 297 18.86 15.27 -0.51
C GLU A 297 18.38 13.86 -0.90
N GLY A 298 17.28 13.38 -0.33
CA GLY A 298 16.69 12.08 -0.64
C GLY A 298 15.97 11.42 0.53
N SER A 299 15.55 10.19 0.32
CA SER A 299 14.77 9.41 1.28
C SER A 299 15.40 8.05 1.53
N ILE A 300 15.18 7.51 2.72
CA ILE A 300 15.67 6.18 3.07
C ILE A 300 14.73 5.50 4.06
N GLY A 301 14.58 4.20 3.95
CA GLY A 301 13.71 3.43 4.83
C GLY A 301 13.58 2.00 4.36
N SER A 302 12.61 1.32 4.95
CA SER A 302 12.32 -0.07 4.64
C SER A 302 10.82 -0.30 4.71
N GLU A 303 10.35 -1.29 3.99
CA GLU A 303 8.98 -1.75 4.11
C GLU A 303 8.87 -3.23 3.80
N ASP A 304 8.08 -3.92 4.60
CA ASP A 304 7.59 -5.26 4.28
C ASP A 304 6.12 -5.37 4.59
N THR A 305 5.43 -6.22 3.82
CA THR A 305 4.08 -6.67 4.10
C THR A 305 4.11 -7.87 5.03
N TRP A 306 3.28 -7.84 6.07
CA TRP A 306 3.14 -8.87 7.10
C TRP A 306 1.71 -9.39 7.16
N VAL A 307 1.56 -10.59 7.72
CA VAL A 307 0.28 -11.15 8.16
C VAL A 307 0.34 -11.48 9.65
N ARG A 308 -0.74 -11.19 10.39
CA ARG A 308 -0.89 -11.64 11.77
C ARG A 308 -1.39 -13.09 11.78
N GLY A 309 -0.47 -14.05 11.85
CA GLY A 309 -0.77 -15.47 12.03
C GLY A 309 -1.06 -15.82 13.49
N GLU A 310 -1.39 -17.08 13.80
CA GLU A 310 -1.62 -17.51 15.20
C GLU A 310 -0.37 -17.40 16.08
N ARG A 311 0.82 -17.55 15.47
CA ARG A 311 2.11 -17.55 16.17
C ARG A 311 2.74 -16.17 16.33
N GLY A 312 2.17 -15.15 15.71
CA GLY A 312 2.78 -13.83 15.66
C GLY A 312 2.58 -13.11 14.33
N MET A 313 3.35 -12.06 14.13
CA MET A 313 3.55 -11.41 12.85
C MET A 313 4.47 -12.28 11.98
N GLU A 314 4.02 -12.63 10.78
CA GLU A 314 4.78 -13.41 9.81
C GLU A 314 4.98 -12.57 8.54
N PRO A 315 6.22 -12.41 8.03
CA PRO A 315 6.44 -11.64 6.81
C PRO A 315 5.85 -12.36 5.60
N LEU A 316 5.25 -11.59 4.69
CA LEU A 316 4.79 -12.04 3.38
C LEU A 316 5.75 -11.63 2.27
N SER A 317 6.32 -10.42 2.35
CA SER A 317 7.34 -9.94 1.39
C SER A 317 8.74 -10.31 1.86
N ALA A 318 9.59 -10.69 0.89
CA ALA A 318 11.02 -11.04 0.96
C ALA A 318 11.50 -11.95 2.10
N ASP A 319 11.17 -11.73 3.37
CA ASP A 319 11.67 -12.50 4.54
C ASP A 319 13.20 -12.67 4.51
N GLY A 320 13.91 -11.57 4.22
CA GLY A 320 15.36 -11.57 4.05
C GLY A 320 15.88 -12.12 2.70
N ALA A 321 15.02 -12.54 1.78
CA ALA A 321 15.41 -13.00 0.44
C ALA A 321 15.98 -11.89 -0.45
N PHE A 322 15.73 -10.62 -0.12
CA PHE A 322 16.35 -9.47 -0.76
C PHE A 322 16.97 -8.54 0.30
N PRO A 323 18.21 -8.05 0.11
CA PRO A 323 18.89 -7.22 1.10
C PRO A 323 18.17 -5.88 1.30
N TRP A 324 18.23 -5.33 2.51
CA TRP A 324 17.69 -3.99 2.81
C TRP A 324 18.31 -2.88 1.95
N HIS A 325 19.58 -3.05 1.63
CA HIS A 325 20.35 -2.19 0.74
C HIS A 325 21.07 -3.03 -0.31
N HIS A 326 20.80 -2.75 -1.59
CA HIS A 326 21.51 -3.32 -2.74
C HIS A 326 22.47 -2.28 -3.34
N GLN A 327 23.70 -2.69 -3.63
CA GLN A 327 24.70 -1.84 -4.26
C GLN A 327 24.99 -2.34 -5.68
N TRP A 328 24.79 -1.46 -6.68
CA TRP A 328 25.28 -1.64 -8.04
C TRP A 328 26.79 -1.35 -8.14
#